data_AF-A0A3E0GY01-F1
#
_entry.id   AF-A0A3E0GY01-F1
#
_cell.length_a   1.000
_cell.length_b   1.000
_cell.length_c   1.000
_cell.angle_alpha   90.00
_cell.angle_beta   90.00
_cell.angle_gamma   90.00
#
_symmetry.space_group_name_H-M   'P 1'
#
loop_
_entity.id
_entity.type
_entity.pdbx_description
1 polymer ?
#
loop_
_entity_poly.entity_id
_entity_poly.type
_entity_poly.pdbx_seq_one_letter_code
_entity_poly.pdbx_strand_id
1 'polypeptide(L)'
;MHVLVTESRAGCSSRLVAQLRELGCRVSTCHNDGAACVAVAPGGGCPLDGRDPAGVLVDVRADDPELTAREYGAVCGVRARRQVVFVHEDPGRQPAIPRGMNPHMAAVCTPALLRACADALNTERAG
;
A
#
# COMPACT_ATOMS: atom_id res chain seq x y z
N MET A 1 -9.12 -8.49 -6.21
CA MET A 1 -8.61 -7.51 -5.25
C MET A 1 -7.57 -6.60 -5.89
N HIS A 2 -7.71 -5.28 -5.73
CA HIS A 2 -6.75 -4.27 -6.21
C HIS A 2 -6.10 -3.52 -5.03
N VAL A 3 -4.78 -3.62 -4.94
CA VAL A 3 -3.95 -3.01 -3.88
C VAL A 3 -3.08 -1.91 -4.48
N LEU A 4 -3.06 -0.74 -3.85
CA LEU A 4 -2.09 0.32 -4.11
C LEU A 4 -0.99 0.24 -3.06
N VAL A 5 0.27 0.19 -3.49
CA VAL A 5 1.43 0.15 -2.60
C VAL A 5 2.21 1.45 -2.69
N THR A 6 2.60 1.99 -1.54
CA THR A 6 3.55 3.10 -1.42
C THR A 6 4.62 2.72 -0.41
N GLU A 7 5.71 3.48 -0.38
CA GLU A 7 6.90 3.11 0.39
C GLU A 7 7.60 4.33 0.97
N SER A 8 8.17 4.20 2.17
CA SER A 8 8.96 5.26 2.82
C SER A 8 10.32 5.46 2.16
N ARG A 9 10.86 4.42 1.53
CA ARG A 9 12.18 4.44 0.89
C ARG A 9 12.13 3.67 -0.42
N ALA A 10 12.87 4.15 -1.41
CA ALA A 10 12.92 3.53 -2.73
C ALA A 10 13.23 2.03 -2.64
N GLY A 11 12.33 1.21 -3.18
CA GLY A 11 12.50 -0.24 -3.32
C GLY A 11 12.21 -1.07 -2.07
N CYS A 12 11.83 -0.48 -0.92
CA CYS A 12 11.50 -1.29 0.25
C CYS A 12 10.19 -2.08 0.07
N SER A 13 9.31 -1.64 -0.85
CA SER A 13 8.08 -2.37 -1.18
C SER A 13 8.26 -3.52 -2.18
N SER A 14 9.39 -3.61 -2.89
CA SER A 14 9.56 -4.53 -4.03
C SER A 14 9.25 -5.99 -3.70
N ARG A 15 9.72 -6.46 -2.54
CA ARG A 15 9.46 -7.83 -2.07
C ARG A 15 7.96 -8.06 -1.84
N LEU A 16 7.30 -7.15 -1.15
CA LEU A 16 5.86 -7.25 -0.86
C LEU A 16 5.04 -7.20 -2.15
N VAL A 17 5.38 -6.31 -3.07
CA VAL A 17 4.72 -6.18 -4.38
C VAL A 17 4.80 -7.50 -5.16
N ALA A 18 5.97 -8.14 -5.19
CA ALA A 18 6.13 -9.45 -5.82
C ALA A 18 5.22 -10.51 -5.17
N GLN A 19 5.23 -10.60 -3.84
CA GLN A 19 4.41 -11.58 -3.10
C GLN A 19 2.90 -11.36 -3.31
N LEU A 20 2.43 -10.11 -3.32
CA LEU A 20 1.02 -9.78 -3.57
C LEU A 20 0.60 -10.16 -5.00
N ARG A 21 1.48 -9.93 -5.99
CA ARG A 21 1.23 -10.33 -7.38
C ARG A 21 1.21 -11.84 -7.55
N GLU A 22 2.14 -12.56 -6.91
CA GLU A 22 2.18 -14.02 -6.90
C GLU A 22 0.90 -14.63 -6.29
N LEU A 23 0.32 -13.99 -5.27
CA LEU A 23 -0.97 -14.37 -4.70
C LEU A 23 -2.16 -14.14 -5.66
N GLY A 24 -1.98 -13.32 -6.70
CA GLY A 24 -3.02 -12.96 -7.66
C GLY A 24 -3.72 -11.61 -7.37
N CYS A 25 -3.18 -10.78 -6.47
CA CYS A 25 -3.66 -9.40 -6.34
C CYS A 25 -3.24 -8.58 -7.56
N ARG A 26 -4.13 -7.70 -8.05
CA ARG A 26 -3.68 -6.59 -8.91
C ARG A 26 -2.97 -5.58 -8.02
N VAL A 27 -1.74 -5.20 -8.37
CA VAL A 27 -0.92 -4.28 -7.57
C VAL A 27 -0.48 -3.08 -8.40
N SER A 28 -0.90 -1.90 -7.97
CA SER A 28 -0.41 -0.60 -8.45
C SER A 28 0.57 0.01 -7.44
N THR A 29 1.44 0.90 -7.88
CA THR A 29 2.36 1.64 -7.00
C THR A 29 2.18 3.16 -7.16
N CYS A 30 2.37 3.92 -6.09
CA CYS A 30 2.30 5.39 -6.14
C CYS A 30 3.46 6.01 -6.92
N HIS A 31 4.59 5.32 -6.99
CA HIS A 31 5.82 5.79 -7.62
C HIS A 31 6.36 4.70 -8.55
N ASN A 32 7.02 5.12 -9.63
CA ASN A 32 7.87 4.26 -10.45
C ASN A 32 9.35 4.56 -10.16
N ASP A 33 10.27 3.94 -10.90
CA ASP A 33 11.72 4.08 -10.75
C ASP A 33 12.18 5.55 -10.74
N GLY A 34 11.41 6.47 -11.35
CA GLY A 34 11.69 7.91 -11.40
C GLY A 34 11.33 8.70 -10.14
N ALA A 35 10.94 8.03 -9.05
CA ALA A 35 10.59 8.62 -7.75
C ALA A 35 9.42 9.63 -7.72
N ALA A 36 8.86 10.01 -8.86
CA ALA A 36 7.71 10.89 -8.96
C ALA A 36 6.39 10.14 -8.80
N CYS A 37 5.39 10.82 -8.25
CA CYS A 37 4.04 10.28 -8.12
C CYS A 37 3.45 9.99 -9.52
N VAL A 38 2.89 8.80 -9.73
CA VAL A 38 2.34 8.38 -11.03
C VAL A 38 1.19 9.26 -11.49
N ALA A 39 0.47 9.92 -10.58
CA ALA A 39 -0.64 10.81 -10.92
C ALA A 39 -0.18 12.17 -11.49
N VAL A 40 1.05 12.58 -11.20
CA VAL A 40 1.62 13.85 -11.72
C VAL A 40 2.59 13.62 -12.89
N ALA A 41 2.90 12.37 -13.20
CA ALA A 41 3.68 12.02 -14.38
C ALA A 41 2.90 12.34 -15.67
N PRO A 42 3.56 12.75 -16.77
CA PRO A 42 2.89 12.99 -18.04
C PRO A 42 2.08 11.78 -18.51
N GLY A 43 0.78 11.97 -18.77
CA GLY A 43 -0.14 10.90 -19.18
C GLY A 43 -0.47 9.89 -18.06
N GLY A 44 -0.04 10.15 -16.83
CA GLY A 44 -0.28 9.30 -15.67
C GLY A 44 -1.67 9.50 -15.06
N GLY A 45 -2.10 8.49 -14.31
CA GLY A 45 -3.37 8.50 -13.58
C GLY A 45 -3.19 7.95 -12.17
N CYS A 46 -3.97 8.47 -11.22
CA CYS A 46 -3.95 7.99 -9.85
C CYS A 46 -4.67 6.64 -9.73
N PRO A 47 -4.06 5.59 -9.17
CA PRO A 47 -4.73 4.31 -8.96
C PRO A 47 -5.87 4.35 -7.94
N LEU A 48 -6.04 5.46 -7.19
CA LEU A 48 -7.20 5.68 -6.30
C LEU A 48 -8.44 6.21 -7.03
N ASP A 49 -8.27 6.65 -8.28
CA ASP A 49 -9.32 7.23 -9.12
C ASP A 49 -9.72 6.27 -10.26
N GLY A 50 -10.72 6.66 -11.06
CA GLY A 50 -11.14 5.95 -12.27
C GLY A 50 -12.20 4.87 -12.05
N ARG A 51 -12.37 3.99 -13.06
CA ARG A 51 -13.45 2.98 -13.08
C ARG A 51 -13.21 1.79 -12.15
N ASP A 52 -11.95 1.51 -11.83
CA ASP A 52 -11.56 0.35 -11.04
C ASP A 52 -10.45 0.73 -10.02
N PRO A 53 -10.80 1.61 -9.06
CA PRO A 53 -9.84 2.17 -8.12
C PRO A 53 -9.32 1.12 -7.15
N ALA A 54 -8.09 1.32 -6.64
CA ALA A 54 -7.55 0.48 -5.58
C ALA A 54 -8.42 0.56 -4.32
N GLY A 55 -8.80 -0.60 -3.80
CA GLY A 55 -9.66 -0.71 -2.62
C GLY A 55 -8.88 -0.61 -1.31
N VAL A 56 -7.62 -1.03 -1.33
CA VAL A 56 -6.71 -1.03 -0.19
C VAL A 56 -5.41 -0.33 -0.56
N LEU A 57 -4.93 0.52 0.35
CA LEU A 57 -3.60 1.12 0.28
C LEU A 57 -2.70 0.47 1.33
N VAL A 58 -1.52 0.03 0.90
CA VAL A 58 -0.48 -0.50 1.76
C VAL A 58 0.73 0.44 1.73
N ASP A 59 1.13 0.92 2.90
CA ASP A 59 2.26 1.80 3.10
C ASP A 59 3.40 0.99 3.76
N VAL A 60 4.48 0.79 3.00
CA VAL A 60 5.64 -0.01 3.43
C VAL A 60 6.67 0.91 4.06
N ARG A 61 6.96 0.69 5.34
CA ARG A 61 7.75 1.60 6.16
C ARG A 61 9.09 1.00 6.58
N ALA A 62 10.09 1.86 6.62
CA ALA A 62 11.29 1.69 7.43
C ALA A 62 11.05 2.28 8.85
N ASP A 63 12.11 2.45 9.63
CA ASP A 63 12.07 2.88 11.04
C ASP A 63 11.73 4.38 11.29
N ASP A 64 11.25 5.12 10.28
CA ASP A 64 10.95 6.54 10.43
C ASP A 64 9.66 6.78 11.24
N PRO A 65 9.65 7.62 12.28
CA PRO A 65 8.41 7.96 13.01
C PRO A 65 7.44 8.87 12.24
N GLU A 66 7.91 9.56 11.20
CA GLU A 66 7.12 10.51 10.42
C GLU A 66 6.92 10.02 8.97
N LEU A 67 5.90 10.57 8.30
CA LEU A 67 5.70 10.30 6.88
C LEU A 67 6.77 11.02 6.06
N THR A 68 7.44 10.28 5.19
CA THR A 68 8.28 10.84 4.14
C THR A 68 7.43 11.34 2.97
N ALA A 69 8.04 12.12 2.06
CA ALA A 69 7.37 12.55 0.84
C ALA A 69 6.92 11.39 -0.06
N ARG A 70 7.53 10.20 0.07
CA ARG A 70 7.13 9.01 -0.71
C ARG A 70 5.93 8.28 -0.11
N GLU A 71 5.51 8.65 1.10
CA GLU A 71 4.35 8.07 1.80
C GLU A 71 3.10 8.95 1.68
N TYR A 72 3.13 10.04 0.89
CA TYR A 72 1.93 10.86 0.63
C TYR A 72 0.77 10.04 0.02
N GLY A 73 1.07 8.90 -0.59
CA GLY A 73 0.07 7.89 -0.96
C GLY A 73 -0.86 7.56 0.20
N ALA A 74 -0.34 7.35 1.42
CA ALA A 74 -1.13 7.05 2.61
C ALA A 74 -2.16 8.16 2.89
N VAL A 75 -1.76 9.43 2.84
CA VAL A 75 -2.65 10.58 3.00
C VAL A 75 -3.74 10.60 1.92
N CYS A 76 -3.38 10.34 0.67
CA CYS A 76 -4.34 10.24 -0.43
C CYS A 76 -5.34 9.10 -0.21
N GLY A 77 -4.89 7.95 0.28
CA GLY A 77 -5.76 6.82 0.64
C GLY A 77 -6.80 7.18 1.69
N VAL A 78 -6.39 7.92 2.73
CA VAL A 78 -7.31 8.44 3.76
C VAL A 78 -8.35 9.37 3.15
N ARG A 79 -7.91 10.34 2.35
CA ARG A 79 -8.82 11.31 1.71
C ARG A 79 -9.82 10.62 0.77
N ALA A 80 -9.38 9.57 0.08
CA ALA A 80 -10.22 8.72 -0.77
C ALA A 80 -11.06 7.69 0.01
N ARG A 81 -11.05 7.74 1.36
CA ARG A 81 -11.76 6.81 2.26
C ARG A 81 -11.45 5.34 1.98
N ARG A 82 -10.20 5.04 1.62
CA ARG A 82 -9.70 3.67 1.45
C ARG A 82 -9.14 3.14 2.76
N GLN A 83 -9.14 1.82 2.89
CA GLN A 83 -8.41 1.17 3.97
C GLN A 83 -6.92 1.42 3.77
N VAL A 84 -6.29 2.06 4.74
CA VAL A 84 -4.83 2.24 4.80
C VAL A 84 -4.26 1.22 5.77
N VAL A 85 -3.25 0.48 5.33
CA VAL A 85 -2.55 -0.53 6.11
C VAL A 85 -1.05 -0.21 6.10
N PHE A 86 -0.44 -0.14 7.27
CA PHE A 86 1.00 0.04 7.42
C PHE A 86 1.66 -1.32 7.63
N VAL A 87 2.74 -1.58 6.90
CA VAL A 87 3.61 -2.75 7.12
C VAL A 87 5.07 -2.31 7.18
N HIS A 88 5.90 -3.09 7.87
CA HIS A 88 7.34 -2.82 7.95
C HIS A 88 8.07 -3.54 6.81
N GLU A 89 9.21 -2.99 6.37
CA GLU A 89 10.05 -3.62 5.34
C GLU A 89 10.66 -4.96 5.80
N ASP A 90 10.88 -5.10 7.11
CA ASP A 90 11.08 -6.40 7.78
C ASP A 90 9.73 -7.12 7.92
N PRO A 91 9.51 -8.26 7.22
CA PRO A 91 8.23 -8.96 7.20
C PRO A 91 7.71 -9.38 8.58
N GLY A 92 8.60 -9.68 9.52
CA GLY A 92 8.24 -10.16 10.86
C GLY A 92 7.80 -9.05 11.81
N ARG A 93 8.03 -7.78 11.45
CA ARG A 93 7.84 -6.64 12.33
C ARG A 93 6.55 -5.89 12.00
N GLN A 94 5.87 -5.45 13.04
CA GLN A 94 4.76 -4.51 12.93
C GLN A 94 5.33 -3.08 12.98
N PRO A 95 5.00 -2.21 12.02
CA PRO A 95 5.48 -0.83 12.05
C PRO A 95 4.70 -0.01 13.08
N ALA A 96 5.27 1.12 13.49
CA ALA A 96 4.50 2.16 14.16
C ALA A 96 3.63 2.90 13.14
N ILE A 97 2.42 3.28 13.55
CA ILE A 97 1.58 4.21 12.78
C ILE A 97 2.26 5.59 12.80
N PRO A 98 2.45 6.25 11.64
CA PRO A 98 3.07 7.57 11.58
C PRO A 98 2.32 8.60 12.44
N ARG A 99 3.06 9.56 13.01
CA ARG A 99 2.45 10.68 13.74
C ARG A 99 1.50 11.46 12.84
N GLY A 100 0.35 11.87 13.40
CA GLY A 100 -0.68 12.61 12.67
C GLY A 100 -1.64 11.75 11.86
N MET A 101 -1.40 10.44 11.74
CA MET A 101 -2.37 9.49 11.18
C MET A 101 -3.34 8.99 12.26
N ASN A 102 -4.54 8.61 11.85
CA ASN A 102 -5.55 8.09 12.78
C ASN A 102 -5.03 6.80 13.44
N PRO A 103 -4.97 6.71 14.78
CA PRO A 103 -4.46 5.53 15.47
C PRO A 103 -5.32 4.27 15.26
N HIS A 104 -6.55 4.40 14.75
CA HIS A 104 -7.40 3.28 14.38
C HIS A 104 -7.09 2.68 13.00
N MET A 105 -6.08 3.20 12.29
CA MET A 105 -5.56 2.54 11.09
C MET A 105 -4.86 1.23 11.44
N ALA A 106 -4.80 0.31 10.49
CA ALA A 106 -4.18 -0.98 10.71
C ALA A 106 -2.66 -0.89 10.51
N ALA A 107 -1.88 -1.28 11.52
CA ALA A 107 -0.48 -1.64 11.35
C ALA A 107 -0.38 -3.15 11.56
N VAL A 108 0.20 -3.89 10.62
CA VAL A 108 0.32 -5.36 10.71
C VAL A 108 1.68 -5.82 10.21
N CYS A 109 2.07 -7.05 10.55
CA CYS A 109 3.20 -7.70 9.92
C CYS A 109 2.82 -8.23 8.52
N THR A 110 3.82 -8.42 7.66
CA THR A 110 3.61 -8.83 6.26
C THR A 110 2.84 -10.16 6.14
N PRO A 111 3.14 -11.22 6.91
CA PRO A 111 2.38 -12.47 6.83
C PRO A 111 0.87 -12.30 7.10
N ALA A 112 0.50 -11.43 8.05
CA ALA A 112 -0.90 -11.17 8.36
C ALA A 112 -1.60 -10.44 7.20
N LEU A 113 -0.94 -9.47 6.57
CA LEU A 113 -1.44 -8.81 5.35
C LEU A 113 -1.66 -9.83 4.21
N LEU A 114 -0.64 -10.65 3.91
CA LEU A 114 -0.71 -11.64 2.82
C LEU A 114 -1.84 -12.65 3.04
N ARG A 115 -2.05 -13.09 4.29
CA ARG A 115 -3.17 -13.97 4.66
C ARG A 115 -4.52 -13.30 4.42
N ALA A 116 -4.68 -12.05 4.87
CA ALA A 116 -5.92 -11.30 4.65
C ALA A 116 -6.22 -11.08 3.16
N CYS A 117 -5.20 -10.80 2.35
CA CYS A 117 -5.35 -10.70 0.89
C CYS A 117 -5.76 -12.04 0.25
N ALA A 118 -5.16 -13.16 0.68
CA ALA A 118 -5.54 -14.48 0.19
C ALA A 118 -6.99 -14.83 0.53
N ASP A 119 -7.43 -14.56 1.76
CA ASP A 119 -8.80 -14.79 2.21
C ASP A 119 -9.81 -13.94 1.41
N ALA A 120 -9.47 -12.67 1.13
CA ALA A 120 -10.29 -11.79 0.30
C ALA A 120 -10.40 -12.28 -1.15
N LEU A 121 -9.28 -12.68 -1.77
CA LEU A 121 -9.28 -13.24 -3.12
C LEU A 121 -10.10 -14.53 -3.24
N ASN A 122 -10.06 -15.39 -2.22
CA ASN A 122 -10.87 -16.61 -2.20
C ASN A 122 -12.36 -16.29 -2.08
N THR A 123 -12.71 -15.27 -1.30
CA THR A 123 -14.10 -14.79 -1.16
C THR A 123 -14.63 -14.22 -2.48
N GLU A 124 -13.84 -13.40 -3.17
CA GLU A 124 -14.20 -12.85 -4.49
C GLU A 124 -14.40 -13.93 -5.56
N ARG A 125 -13.72 -15.08 -5.46
CA ARG A 125 -13.87 -16.22 -6.39
C ARG A 125 -15.10 -17.07 -6.09
N ALA A 126 -15.60 -17.01 -4.87
CA ALA A 126 -16.72 -17.83 -4.41
C ALA A 126 -18.09 -17.16 -4.60
N GLY A 127 -18.12 -15.84 -4.82
CA GLY A 127 -19.33 -15.06 -5.13
C GLY A 127 -19.46 -14.79 -6.62
#